data_AF-A0A7C7KX50-F1
#
_entry.id   AF-A0A7C7KX50-F1
#
_cell.length_a   1.000
_cell.length_b   1.000
_cell.length_c   1.000
_cell.angle_alpha   90.00
_cell.angle_beta   90.00
_cell.angle_gamma   90.00
#
_symmetry.space_group_name_H-M   'P 1'
#
loop_
_entity.id
_entity.type
_entity.pdbx_description
1 polymer ?
#
loop_
_entity_poly.entity_id
_entity_poly.type
_entity_poly.pdbx_seq_one_letter_code
_entity_poly.pdbx_strand_id
1 'polypeptide(L)' 'IHGSAPKYAGKNIANPIAAILSMQMLVDYLGEVETAQRIEQACIKALSSGKIKSMDAGKMGLTTAEVGDLVANFAV' A
#
# COMPACT_ATOMS: atom_id res chain seq x y z
N ILE A 1 1.81 11.19 -0.08
CA ILE A 1 1.78 11.31 1.40
C ILE A 1 0.42 11.85 1.85
N HIS A 2 -0.09 11.45 3.01
CA HIS A 2 -1.37 11.95 3.54
C HIS A 2 -1.31 12.17 5.06
N GLY A 3 -2.24 12.96 5.61
CA GLY A 3 -2.40 13.17 7.05
C GLY A 3 -3.27 12.09 7.72
N SER A 4 -3.74 12.36 8.95
CA SER A 4 -4.53 11.43 9.76
C SER A 4 -5.95 11.14 9.23
N ALA A 5 -6.46 11.99 8.33
CA ALA A 5 -7.79 11.89 7.72
C ALA A 5 -8.90 11.39 8.68
N PRO A 6 -9.21 12.11 9.78
CA PRO A 6 -10.10 11.62 10.85
C PRO A 6 -11.49 11.17 10.37
N LYS A 7 -12.00 11.80 9.30
CA LYS A 7 -13.27 11.44 8.64
C LYS A 7 -13.33 10.00 8.10
N TYR A 8 -12.18 9.34 7.91
CA TYR A 8 -12.05 7.97 7.42
C TYR A 8 -11.59 6.97 8.50
N ALA A 9 -11.31 7.45 9.72
CA ALA A 9 -10.88 6.59 10.82
C ALA A 9 -11.93 5.51 11.13
N GLY A 10 -11.48 4.28 11.37
CA GLY A 10 -12.33 3.13 11.68
C GLY A 10 -13.18 2.59 10.52
N LYS A 11 -13.07 3.16 9.31
CA LYS A 11 -13.92 2.79 8.17
C LYS A 11 -13.31 1.75 7.23
N ASN A 12 -12.05 1.36 7.42
CA ASN A 12 -11.35 0.39 6.56
C ASN A 12 -11.36 0.77 5.05
N ILE A 13 -11.27 2.06 4.75
CA ILE A 13 -11.30 2.60 3.38
C ILE A 13 -10.10 3.49 3.02
N ALA A 14 -9.18 3.70 3.96
CA ALA A 14 -7.96 4.46 3.70
C ALA A 14 -7.06 3.70 2.71
N ASN A 15 -6.34 4.42 1.85
CA ASN A 15 -5.38 3.81 0.95
C ASN A 15 -4.06 3.53 1.68
N PRO A 16 -3.65 2.26 1.87
CA PRO A 16 -2.44 1.95 2.64
C PRO A 16 -1.14 2.08 1.84
N ILE A 17 -1.19 2.24 0.51
CA ILE A 17 -0.01 2.17 -0.37
C ILE A 17 1.06 3.19 0.03
N ALA A 18 0.66 4.41 0.40
CA ALA A 18 1.62 5.45 0.81
C ALA A 18 2.38 5.07 2.09
N ALA A 19 1.70 4.44 3.06
CA ALA A 19 2.33 3.97 4.29
C ALA A 19 3.28 2.80 4.02
N ILE A 20 2.88 1.87 3.16
CA ILE A 20 3.72 0.72 2.75
C ILE A 20 4.99 1.20 2.05
N LEU A 21 4.89 2.12 1.10
CA LEU A 21 6.07 2.69 0.43
C LEU A 21 6.95 3.51 1.38
N SER A 22 6.38 4.15 2.41
CA SER A 22 7.18 4.81 3.44
C SER A 22 7.99 3.80 4.26
N MET A 23 7.42 2.61 4.54
CA MET A 23 8.13 1.52 5.18
C MET A 23 9.22 0.94 4.26
N GLN A 24 8.94 0.80 2.95
CA GLN A 24 9.95 0.40 1.97
C GLN A 24 11.17 1.34 2.00
N MET A 25 10.96 2.66 2.03
CA MET A 25 12.05 3.63 2.14
C MET A 25 12.85 3.49 3.44
N LEU A 26 12.18 3.19 4.56
CA LEU A 26 12.85 2.91 5.83
C LEU A 26 13.72 1.65 5.76
N VAL A 27 13.19 0.58 5.16
CA VAL A 27 13.90 -0.68 4.98
C VAL A 27 15.13 -0.49 4.09
N ASP A 28 14.99 0.27 2.99
CA ASP A 28 16.11 0.65 2.12
C ASP A 28 17.19 1.44 2.88
N TYR A 29 16.78 2.42 3.69
CA TYR A 29 17.68 3.21 4.52
C TYR A 29 18.46 2.36 5.53
N LEU A 30 17.87 1.26 6.04
CA LEU A 30 18.53 0.32 6.94
C LEU A 30 19.51 -0.63 6.23
N GLY A 31 19.62 -0.55 4.90
CA GLY A 31 20.50 -1.39 4.08
C GLY A 31 19.86 -2.69 3.58
N GLU A 32 18.59 -2.91 3.85
CA GLU A 32 17.84 -4.11 3.44
C GLU A 32 17.29 -3.94 2.00
N VAL A 33 18.19 -3.68 1.05
CA VAL A 33 17.86 -3.26 -0.33
C VAL A 33 16.99 -4.28 -1.05
N GLU A 34 17.26 -5.58 -0.93
CA GLU A 34 16.47 -6.63 -1.60
C GLU A 34 15.03 -6.65 -1.07
N THR A 35 14.86 -6.55 0.24
CA THR A 35 13.54 -6.48 0.88
C THR A 35 12.79 -5.23 0.45
N ALA A 36 13.47 -4.09 0.40
CA ALA A 36 12.88 -2.84 -0.06
C ALA A 36 12.40 -2.95 -1.51
N GLN A 37 13.22 -3.50 -2.42
CA GLN A 37 12.85 -3.73 -3.80
C GLN A 37 11.65 -4.68 -3.92
N ARG A 38 11.59 -5.76 -3.12
CA ARG A 38 10.43 -6.66 -3.10
C ARG A 38 9.14 -5.94 -2.73
N ILE A 39 9.17 -5.07 -1.72
CA ILE A 39 7.99 -4.28 -1.30
C ILE A 39 7.56 -3.31 -2.41
N GLU A 40 8.52 -2.61 -3.03
CA GLU A 40 8.24 -1.68 -4.13
C GLU A 40 7.59 -2.40 -5.30
N GLN A 41 8.16 -3.53 -5.74
CA GLN A 41 7.63 -4.33 -6.83
C GLN A 41 6.25 -4.91 -6.52
N ALA A 42 6.00 -5.30 -5.27
CA ALA A 42 4.69 -5.76 -4.84
C ALA A 42 3.62 -4.66 -4.96
N CYS A 43 3.94 -3.43 -4.54
CA CYS A 43 3.07 -2.27 -4.73
C CYS A 43 2.82 -1.99 -6.22
N ILE A 44 3.85 -2.04 -7.07
CA ILE A 44 3.73 -1.83 -8.52
C ILE A 44 2.80 -2.89 -9.15
N LYS A 45 2.96 -4.17 -8.78
CA LYS A 45 2.10 -5.26 -9.25
C LYS A 45 0.66 -5.08 -8.76
N ALA A 46 0.44 -4.70 -7.51
CA ALA A 46 -0.89 -4.44 -6.97
C ALA A 46 -1.60 -3.32 -7.73
N LEU A 47 -0.92 -2.20 -7.98
CA LEU A 47 -1.45 -1.07 -8.75
C LEU A 47 -1.71 -1.45 -10.22
N SER A 48 -0.82 -2.23 -10.82
CA SER A 48 -0.93 -2.68 -12.22
C SER A 48 -1.93 -3.82 -12.43
N SER A 49 -2.39 -4.47 -11.35
CA SER A 49 -3.31 -5.63 -11.42
C SER A 49 -4.70 -5.29 -11.98
N GLY A 50 -5.06 -4.00 -12.06
CA GLY A 50 -6.40 -3.54 -12.40
C GLY A 50 -7.45 -3.77 -11.31
N LYS A 51 -7.07 -4.32 -10.13
CA LYS A 51 -7.99 -4.53 -9.00
C LYS A 51 -8.26 -3.25 -8.22
N ILE A 52 -7.24 -2.41 -8.03
CA ILE A 52 -7.36 -1.09 -7.40
C ILE A 52 -7.89 -0.10 -8.44
N LYS A 53 -9.13 0.37 -8.27
CA LYS A 53 -9.83 1.22 -9.25
C LYS A 53 -9.54 2.71 -9.13
N SER A 54 -9.11 3.16 -7.95
CA SER A 54 -8.75 4.53 -7.65
C SER A 54 -7.78 4.56 -6.47
N MET A 55 -7.02 5.64 -6.34
CA MET A 55 -6.16 5.88 -5.17
C MET A 55 -6.89 6.63 -4.06
N ASP A 56 -8.10 7.13 -4.31
CA ASP A 56 -8.90 7.83 -3.33
C ASP A 56 -9.47 6.89 -2.27
N ALA A 57 -9.43 7.33 -1.01
CA ALA A 57 -10.07 6.61 0.09
C ALA A 57 -11.57 6.39 -0.18
N GLY A 58 -12.02 5.15 -0.03
CA GLY A 58 -13.41 4.74 -0.28
C GLY A 58 -13.78 4.56 -1.75
N LYS A 59 -12.84 4.77 -2.70
CA LYS A 59 -13.08 4.56 -4.14
C LYS A 59 -12.14 3.52 -4.77
N MET A 60 -11.30 2.88 -3.97
CA MET A 60 -10.34 1.88 -4.45
C MET A 60 -11.00 0.63 -5.05
N GLY A 61 -12.29 0.40 -4.77
CA GLY A 61 -12.98 -0.85 -5.11
C GLY A 61 -12.59 -2.02 -4.21
N LEU A 62 -11.75 -1.77 -3.21
CA LEU A 62 -11.26 -2.68 -2.18
C LEU A 62 -11.18 -1.93 -0.84
N THR A 63 -11.26 -2.65 0.27
CA THR A 63 -10.99 -2.13 1.61
C THR A 63 -9.50 -1.92 1.85
N THR A 64 -9.14 -1.19 2.93
CA THR A 64 -7.74 -1.03 3.33
C THR A 64 -7.06 -2.38 3.55
N ALA A 65 -7.74 -3.29 4.25
CA ALA A 65 -7.25 -4.64 4.51
C ALA A 65 -7.00 -5.43 3.21
N GLU A 66 -7.97 -5.44 2.30
CA GLU A 66 -7.84 -6.17 1.02
C GLU A 66 -6.72 -5.61 0.13
N VAL A 67 -6.49 -4.29 0.15
CA VAL A 67 -5.32 -3.71 -0.54
C VAL A 67 -4.01 -4.16 0.13
N GLY A 68 -3.97 -4.20 1.46
CA GLY A 68 -2.82 -4.72 2.21
C GLY A 68 -2.52 -6.18 1.86
N ASP A 69 -3.54 -7.04 1.87
CA ASP A 69 -3.43 -8.45 1.50
C ASP A 69 -3.00 -8.62 0.04
N LEU A 70 -3.54 -7.80 -0.87
CA LEU A 70 -3.15 -7.82 -2.28
C LEU A 70 -1.66 -7.52 -2.46
N VAL A 71 -1.13 -6.51 -1.76
CA VAL A 71 0.30 -6.19 -1.79
C VAL A 71 1.12 -7.33 -1.16
N ALA A 72 0.71 -7.83 0.01
CA ALA A 72 1.42 -8.93 0.68
C ALA A 72 1.54 -10.18 -0.20
N ASN A 73 0.49 -10.54 -0.93
CA ASN A 73 0.49 -11.66 -1.88
C ASN A 73 1.49 -11.50 -3.04
N PHE A 74 1.84 -10.27 -3.42
CA PHE A 74 2.84 -10.00 -4.46
C PHE A 74 4.28 -9.86 -3.92
N ALA A 75 4.45 -9.77 -2.60
CA ALA A 75 5.74 -9.61 -1.93
C ALA A 75 6.43 -10.95 -1.62
N VAL A 76 5.71 -12.07 -1.73
CA VAL A 76 6.23 -13.43 -1.52
C VAL A 76 7.19 -13.81 -2.63
#